data_AF-A0A0W1AXP5-F1
#
_entry.id   AF-A0A0W1AXP5-F1
#
_cell.length_a   1.000
_cell.length_b   1.000
_cell.length_c   1.000
_cell.angle_alpha   90.00
_cell.angle_beta   90.00
_cell.angle_gamma   90.00
#
_symmetry.space_group_name_H-M   'P 1'
#
loop_
_entity.id
_entity.type
_entity.pdbx_description
1 polymer ?
#
loop_
_entity_poly.entity_id
_entity_poly.type
_entity_poly.pdbx_seq_one_letter_code
_entity_poly.pdbx_strand_id
1 'polypeptide(L)'
;MENVSSLIEKLSWGTPEEEKEDAIHKLQNIKEEDLHLLLQPISKDYWDGAAETVVRLGYPRVKSILSGLLEWIQDRNWPGAGQIGVFLLEIGDPVIPYVKDILNQHSDDQEWVYWIFEVLINHWNTVQVLQIQAELIKISQEKANDLSALRILLTHAIYAKDVVCEIIQCKKDVIAFELKELHNTHPEIDCEALKKEFNEIIIKQPNLIKSFLEHNKDRFLYVMRYLTPKSI
;
A
#
# COMPACT_ATOMS: atom_id res chain seq x y z
N MET A 1 30.60 -8.08 -23.64
CA MET A 1 29.34 -7.48 -23.15
C MET A 1 29.48 -7.37 -21.65
N GLU A 2 29.24 -6.20 -21.09
CA GLU A 2 29.10 -6.05 -19.63
C GLU A 2 27.99 -6.99 -19.14
N ASN A 3 28.18 -7.63 -17.99
CA ASN A 3 27.17 -8.49 -17.39
C ASN A 3 26.04 -7.62 -16.82
N VAL A 4 24.79 -8.08 -16.89
CA VAL A 4 23.61 -7.43 -16.28
C VAL A 4 23.88 -6.99 -14.84
N SER A 5 24.52 -7.82 -14.01
CA SER A 5 24.84 -7.45 -12.62
C SER A 5 25.72 -6.21 -12.53
N SER A 6 26.74 -6.09 -13.39
CA SER A 6 27.63 -4.91 -13.42
C SER A 6 26.94 -3.65 -13.94
N LEU A 7 25.86 -3.79 -14.71
CA LEU A 7 25.03 -2.66 -15.13
C LEU A 7 24.10 -2.21 -13.99
N ILE A 8 23.54 -3.17 -13.24
CA ILE A 8 22.70 -2.88 -12.07
C ILE A 8 23.49 -2.15 -10.98
N GLU A 9 24.75 -2.51 -10.76
CA GLU A 9 25.64 -1.80 -9.81
C GLU A 9 25.82 -0.31 -10.16
N LYS A 10 25.64 0.08 -11.43
CA LYS A 10 25.72 1.47 -11.88
C LYS A 10 24.40 2.26 -11.67
N LEU A 11 23.37 1.65 -11.09
CA LEU A 11 22.10 2.31 -10.81
C LEU A 11 22.06 3.02 -9.45
N SER A 12 23.13 2.89 -8.64
CA SER A 12 23.23 3.53 -7.32
C SER A 12 23.18 5.05 -7.40
N TRP A 13 22.67 5.71 -6.36
CA TRP A 13 22.76 7.17 -6.18
C TRP A 13 24.17 7.74 -6.25
N GLY A 14 25.19 6.93 -5.93
CA GLY A 14 26.58 7.35 -5.97
C GLY A 14 27.22 7.35 -7.37
N THR A 15 26.57 6.76 -8.36
CA THR A 15 27.10 6.64 -9.72
C THR A 15 26.95 7.98 -10.46
N PRO A 16 27.98 8.44 -11.21
CA PRO A 16 27.84 9.63 -12.05
C PRO A 16 26.68 9.49 -13.02
N GLU A 17 25.91 10.57 -13.21
CA GLU A 17 24.67 10.55 -14.01
C GLU A 17 24.89 10.02 -15.44
N GLU A 18 26.02 10.36 -16.07
CA GLU A 18 26.37 9.85 -17.41
C GLU A 18 26.59 8.33 -17.42
N GLU A 19 27.23 7.78 -16.38
CA GLU A 19 27.45 6.33 -16.26
C GLU A 19 26.15 5.59 -15.92
N LYS A 20 25.30 6.19 -15.08
CA LYS A 20 23.97 5.67 -14.76
C LYS A 20 23.09 5.63 -16.01
N GLU A 21 23.06 6.71 -16.79
CA GLU A 21 22.29 6.80 -18.03
C GLU A 21 22.77 5.79 -19.09
N ASP A 22 24.09 5.63 -19.26
CA ASP A 22 24.65 4.60 -20.14
C ASP A 22 24.25 3.18 -19.68
N ALA A 23 24.26 2.93 -18.36
CA ALA A 23 23.81 1.65 -17.81
C ALA A 23 22.32 1.39 -18.07
N ILE A 24 21.46 2.38 -17.83
CA ILE A 24 20.02 2.31 -18.13
C ILE A 24 19.78 2.03 -19.62
N HIS A 25 20.50 2.72 -20.51
CA HIS A 25 20.42 2.52 -21.95
C HIS A 25 20.81 1.09 -22.35
N LYS A 26 21.91 0.56 -21.80
CA LYS A 26 22.34 -0.83 -22.05
C LYS A 26 21.32 -1.85 -21.50
N LEU A 27 20.75 -1.59 -20.33
CA LEU A 27 19.73 -2.44 -19.71
C LEU A 27 18.42 -2.50 -20.51
N GLN A 28 18.18 -1.60 -21.47
CA GLN A 28 17.04 -1.74 -22.39
C GLN A 28 17.12 -3.02 -23.25
N ASN A 29 18.30 -3.62 -23.39
CA ASN A 29 18.54 -4.88 -24.08
C ASN A 29 18.70 -6.08 -23.14
N ILE A 30 18.33 -5.94 -21.85
CA ILE A 30 18.29 -7.06 -20.91
C ILE A 30 17.45 -8.20 -21.49
N LYS A 31 17.78 -9.45 -21.18
CA LYS A 31 16.98 -10.59 -21.62
C LYS A 31 15.72 -10.76 -20.78
N GLU A 32 14.75 -11.52 -21.28
CA GLU A 32 13.49 -11.72 -20.54
C GLU A 32 13.72 -12.51 -19.25
N GLU A 33 14.59 -13.53 -19.28
CA GLU A 33 14.94 -14.31 -18.09
C GLU A 33 15.58 -13.49 -16.97
N ASP A 34 16.22 -12.37 -17.30
CA ASP A 34 16.98 -11.55 -16.37
C ASP A 34 16.18 -10.35 -15.83
N LEU A 35 14.96 -10.10 -16.31
CA LEU A 35 14.15 -8.94 -15.88
C LEU A 35 13.90 -8.89 -14.37
N HIS A 36 13.77 -10.05 -13.74
CA HIS A 36 13.55 -10.16 -12.30
C HIS A 36 14.69 -9.53 -11.48
N LEU A 37 15.88 -9.37 -12.06
CA LEU A 37 17.02 -8.72 -11.42
C LEU A 37 16.81 -7.21 -11.25
N LEU A 38 15.85 -6.59 -11.94
CA LEU A 38 15.49 -5.18 -11.76
C LEU A 38 14.46 -4.96 -10.64
N LEU A 39 13.93 -6.02 -10.04
CA LEU A 39 12.99 -5.92 -8.92
C LEU A 39 13.76 -5.66 -7.62
N GLN A 40 13.75 -4.41 -7.16
CA GLN A 40 14.34 -3.97 -5.90
C GLN A 40 15.79 -4.48 -5.69
N PRO A 41 16.70 -4.24 -6.66
CA PRO A 41 18.03 -4.84 -6.63
C PRO A 41 18.88 -4.31 -5.49
N ILE A 42 19.76 -5.18 -4.97
CA ILE A 42 20.87 -4.86 -4.05
C ILE A 42 20.43 -4.18 -2.74
N SER A 43 20.12 -2.89 -2.78
CA SER A 43 19.65 -2.07 -1.67
C SER A 43 18.91 -0.83 -2.18
N LYS A 44 18.27 -0.09 -1.26
CA LYS A 44 17.37 1.03 -1.59
C LYS A 44 18.00 2.14 -2.45
N ASP A 45 19.32 2.31 -2.40
CA ASP A 45 20.07 3.27 -3.20
C ASP A 45 20.13 2.94 -4.70
N TYR A 46 19.75 1.72 -5.11
CA TYR A 46 19.69 1.30 -6.52
C TYR A 46 18.26 1.30 -7.07
N TRP A 47 17.26 1.39 -6.18
CA TRP A 47 15.87 1.09 -6.53
C TRP A 47 15.26 2.16 -7.45
N ASP A 48 15.50 3.44 -7.25
CA ASP A 48 14.99 4.47 -8.15
C ASP A 48 15.57 4.36 -9.57
N GLY A 49 16.85 4.04 -9.73
CA GLY A 49 17.46 3.76 -11.03
C GLY A 49 16.93 2.48 -11.69
N ALA A 50 16.64 1.44 -10.88
CA ALA A 50 15.99 0.23 -11.37
C ALA A 50 14.54 0.48 -11.79
N ALA A 51 13.78 1.24 -11.01
CA ALA A 51 12.43 1.66 -11.34
C ALA A 51 12.40 2.46 -12.65
N GLU A 52 13.31 3.42 -12.81
CA GLU A 52 13.46 4.16 -14.05
C GLU A 52 13.76 3.24 -15.24
N THR A 53 14.66 2.27 -15.06
CA THR A 53 14.97 1.26 -16.10
C THR A 53 13.71 0.46 -16.50
N VAL A 54 12.93 0.02 -15.52
CA VAL A 54 11.67 -0.71 -15.73
C VAL A 54 10.65 0.14 -16.49
N VAL A 55 10.48 1.41 -16.10
CA VAL A 55 9.55 2.33 -16.77
C VAL A 55 9.96 2.55 -18.22
N ARG A 56 11.25 2.71 -18.50
CA ARG A 56 11.79 2.88 -19.87
C ARG A 56 11.66 1.60 -20.72
N LEU A 57 11.81 0.42 -20.12
CA LEU A 57 11.54 -0.86 -20.81
C LEU A 57 10.07 -0.92 -21.27
N GLY A 58 9.16 -0.42 -20.42
CA GLY A 58 7.75 -0.26 -20.73
C GLY A 58 6.97 -1.57 -20.82
N TYR A 59 5.66 -1.44 -21.00
CA TYR A 59 4.78 -2.56 -21.33
C TYR A 59 4.68 -2.72 -22.86
N PRO A 60 4.72 -3.94 -23.43
CA PRO A 60 4.60 -5.25 -22.77
C PRO A 60 5.93 -5.89 -22.33
N ARG A 61 7.07 -5.20 -22.46
CA ARG A 61 8.40 -5.79 -22.21
C ARG A 61 8.54 -6.32 -20.79
N VAL A 62 7.94 -5.64 -19.81
CA VAL A 62 7.97 -5.99 -18.38
C VAL A 62 6.83 -6.93 -17.93
N LYS A 63 6.04 -7.46 -18.85
CA LYS A 63 4.84 -8.26 -18.51
C LYS A 63 5.13 -9.41 -17.54
N SER A 64 6.27 -10.09 -17.70
CA SER A 64 6.66 -11.25 -16.89
C SER A 64 6.97 -10.90 -15.43
N ILE A 65 7.18 -9.63 -15.10
CA ILE A 65 7.54 -9.16 -13.76
C ILE A 65 6.47 -8.28 -13.10
N LEU A 66 5.27 -8.16 -13.68
CA LEU A 66 4.20 -7.31 -13.15
C LEU A 66 3.82 -7.62 -11.70
N SER A 67 3.80 -8.90 -11.31
CA SER A 67 3.55 -9.30 -9.92
C SER A 67 4.60 -8.71 -8.97
N GLY A 68 5.88 -8.79 -9.33
CA GLY A 68 6.98 -8.24 -8.52
C GLY A 68 6.99 -6.70 -8.51
N LEU A 69 6.49 -6.04 -9.56
CA LEU A 69 6.35 -4.59 -9.56
C LEU A 69 5.31 -4.10 -8.54
N LEU A 70 4.28 -4.90 -8.25
CA LEU A 70 3.30 -4.55 -7.23
C LEU A 70 3.86 -4.61 -5.79
N GLU A 71 4.98 -5.29 -5.56
CA GLU A 71 5.67 -5.29 -4.27
C GLU A 71 6.22 -3.90 -3.92
N TRP A 72 6.54 -3.07 -4.92
CA TRP A 72 6.96 -1.67 -4.69
C TRP A 72 5.84 -0.82 -4.07
N ILE A 73 4.60 -1.28 -4.16
CA ILE A 73 3.44 -0.58 -3.62
C ILE A 73 3.22 -0.90 -2.13
N GLN A 74 3.98 -1.83 -1.54
CA GLN A 74 3.92 -2.11 -0.09
C GLN A 74 4.24 -0.87 0.76
N ASP A 75 5.11 0.02 0.28
CA ASP A 75 5.45 1.27 0.97
C ASP A 75 5.75 2.37 -0.05
N ARG A 76 4.90 3.40 -0.07
CA ARG A 76 5.06 4.55 -0.97
C ARG A 76 6.34 5.36 -0.75
N ASN A 77 7.01 5.18 0.39
CA ASN A 77 8.26 5.87 0.70
C ASN A 77 9.49 5.15 0.14
N TRP A 78 9.34 3.93 -0.40
CA TRP A 78 10.45 3.26 -1.04
C TRP A 78 10.92 4.04 -2.27
N PRO A 79 12.25 4.18 -2.48
CA PRO A 79 12.76 4.83 -3.68
C PRO A 79 12.19 4.14 -4.92
N GLY A 80 11.73 4.91 -5.91
CA GLY A 80 11.11 4.39 -7.13
C GLY A 80 9.65 3.92 -7.00
N ALA A 81 9.10 3.72 -5.79
CA ALA A 81 7.72 3.24 -5.61
C ALA A 81 6.68 4.15 -6.27
N GLY A 82 6.85 5.47 -6.16
CA GLY A 82 5.97 6.44 -6.83
C GLY A 82 6.00 6.31 -8.36
N GLN A 83 7.18 6.09 -8.95
CA GLN A 83 7.34 5.92 -10.40
C GLN A 83 6.68 4.62 -10.87
N ILE A 84 6.92 3.51 -10.16
CA ILE A 84 6.29 2.23 -10.45
C ILE A 84 4.77 2.31 -10.28
N GLY A 85 4.26 3.00 -9.27
CA GLY A 85 2.83 3.20 -9.06
C GLY A 85 2.14 3.92 -10.23
N VAL A 86 2.73 5.03 -10.71
CA VAL A 86 2.23 5.74 -11.90
C VAL A 86 2.28 4.83 -13.13
N PHE A 87 3.38 4.13 -13.32
CA PHE A 87 3.55 3.23 -14.47
C PHE A 87 2.55 2.06 -14.45
N LEU A 88 2.29 1.43 -13.31
CA LEU A 88 1.27 0.38 -13.18
C LEU A 88 -0.14 0.89 -13.49
N LEU A 89 -0.47 2.14 -13.12
CA LEU A 89 -1.73 2.78 -13.52
C LEU A 89 -1.82 2.95 -15.04
N GLU A 90 -0.74 3.40 -15.69
CA GLU A 90 -0.68 3.60 -17.13
C GLU A 90 -0.84 2.28 -17.92
N ILE A 91 -0.33 1.16 -17.38
CA ILE A 91 -0.53 -0.16 -17.98
C ILE A 91 -2.03 -0.54 -17.98
N GLY A 92 -2.75 -0.24 -16.90
CA GLY A 92 -4.20 -0.47 -16.81
C GLY A 92 -4.58 -1.95 -16.67
N ASP A 93 -5.53 -2.41 -17.50
CA ASP A 93 -6.19 -3.72 -17.38
C ASP A 93 -5.27 -4.94 -17.20
N PRO A 94 -4.09 -5.03 -17.86
CA PRO A 94 -3.16 -6.14 -17.64
C PRO A 94 -2.66 -6.30 -16.20
N VAL A 95 -2.75 -5.27 -15.35
CA VAL A 95 -2.35 -5.32 -13.94
C VAL A 95 -3.44 -5.98 -13.06
N ILE A 96 -4.70 -5.98 -13.51
CA ILE A 96 -5.86 -6.41 -12.71
C ILE A 96 -5.71 -7.83 -12.14
N PRO A 97 -5.31 -8.86 -12.92
CA PRO A 97 -5.18 -10.21 -12.37
C PRO A 97 -4.21 -10.30 -11.18
N TYR A 98 -3.11 -9.54 -11.23
CA TYR A 98 -2.11 -9.52 -10.17
C TYR A 98 -2.59 -8.74 -8.94
N VAL A 99 -3.40 -7.68 -9.12
CA VAL A 99 -4.08 -7.03 -8.00
C VAL A 99 -5.08 -7.97 -7.34
N LYS A 100 -5.83 -8.75 -8.12
CA LYS A 100 -6.73 -9.78 -7.56
C LYS A 100 -5.97 -10.80 -6.72
N ASP A 101 -4.80 -11.23 -7.18
CA ASP A 101 -3.96 -12.15 -6.42
C ASP A 101 -3.55 -11.54 -5.09
N ILE A 102 -3.15 -10.27 -5.04
CA ILE A 102 -2.82 -9.58 -3.78
C ILE A 102 -4.02 -9.51 -2.84
N LEU A 103 -5.19 -9.08 -3.34
CA LEU A 103 -6.40 -8.98 -2.51
C LEU A 103 -6.86 -10.35 -1.96
N ASN A 104 -6.50 -11.46 -2.62
CA ASN A 104 -6.87 -12.80 -2.19
C ASN A 104 -5.82 -13.48 -1.31
N GLN A 105 -4.54 -13.35 -1.66
CA GLN A 105 -3.43 -14.09 -1.04
C GLN A 105 -2.72 -13.30 0.08
N HIS A 106 -2.85 -11.97 0.08
CA HIS A 106 -2.19 -11.07 1.01
C HIS A 106 -3.20 -10.12 1.71
N SER A 107 -4.45 -10.56 1.89
CA SER A 107 -5.49 -9.76 2.55
C SER A 107 -5.17 -9.40 4.00
N ASP A 108 -4.30 -10.17 4.65
CA ASP A 108 -3.79 -9.93 5.99
C ASP A 108 -2.72 -8.84 6.06
N ASP A 109 -2.05 -8.52 4.95
CA ASP A 109 -1.15 -7.38 4.83
C ASP A 109 -1.96 -6.10 4.62
N GLN A 110 -2.44 -5.54 5.73
CA GLN A 110 -3.34 -4.40 5.73
C GLN A 110 -2.71 -3.16 5.10
N GLU A 111 -1.41 -2.96 5.27
CA GLU A 111 -0.68 -1.80 4.75
C GLU A 111 -0.51 -1.92 3.23
N TRP A 112 -0.10 -3.09 2.74
CA TRP A 112 0.02 -3.31 1.31
C TRP A 112 -1.33 -3.18 0.61
N VAL A 113 -2.38 -3.82 1.14
CA VAL A 113 -3.74 -3.69 0.58
C VAL A 113 -4.20 -2.24 0.59
N TYR A 114 -3.95 -1.50 1.68
CA TYR A 114 -4.26 -0.06 1.75
C TYR A 114 -3.60 0.72 0.61
N TRP A 115 -2.30 0.51 0.38
CA TRP A 115 -1.60 1.21 -0.70
C TRP A 115 -2.03 0.76 -2.09
N ILE A 116 -2.42 -0.51 -2.29
CA ILE A 116 -3.05 -0.97 -3.54
C ILE A 116 -4.36 -0.21 -3.81
N PHE A 117 -5.18 0.02 -2.78
CA PHE A 117 -6.36 0.87 -2.92
C PHE A 117 -5.98 2.30 -3.33
N GLU A 118 -5.05 2.90 -2.60
CA GLU A 118 -4.70 4.31 -2.76
C GLU A 118 -3.94 4.63 -4.04
N VAL A 119 -3.10 3.69 -4.52
CA VAL A 119 -2.31 3.88 -5.73
C VAL A 119 -3.07 3.41 -6.97
N LEU A 120 -3.82 2.31 -6.90
CA LEU A 120 -4.43 1.69 -8.08
C LEU A 120 -5.95 1.80 -8.08
N ILE A 121 -6.63 1.10 -7.16
CA ILE A 121 -8.08 0.86 -7.26
C ILE A 121 -8.90 2.16 -7.22
N ASN A 122 -8.49 3.16 -6.43
CA ASN A 122 -9.16 4.47 -6.37
C ASN A 122 -9.18 5.22 -7.72
N HIS A 123 -8.29 4.87 -8.66
CA HIS A 123 -8.18 5.50 -9.97
C HIS A 123 -8.84 4.68 -11.10
N TRP A 124 -9.37 3.50 -10.78
CA TRP A 124 -9.99 2.62 -11.76
C TRP A 124 -11.40 3.08 -12.13
N ASN A 125 -11.78 2.84 -13.38
CA ASN A 125 -13.15 3.06 -13.82
C ASN A 125 -14.05 1.87 -13.45
N THR A 126 -15.38 2.03 -13.61
CA THR A 126 -16.35 0.97 -13.24
C THR A 126 -16.11 -0.36 -13.95
N VAL A 127 -15.67 -0.37 -15.22
CA VAL A 127 -15.41 -1.62 -15.95
C VAL A 127 -14.25 -2.39 -15.32
N GLN A 128 -13.22 -1.69 -14.86
CA GLN A 128 -12.08 -2.28 -14.16
C GLN A 128 -12.47 -2.78 -12.77
N VAL A 129 -13.20 -1.98 -11.99
CA VAL A 129 -13.65 -2.35 -10.64
C VAL A 129 -14.55 -3.59 -10.66
N LEU A 130 -15.43 -3.73 -11.65
CA LEU A 130 -16.30 -4.91 -11.79
C LEU A 130 -15.49 -6.22 -11.91
N GLN A 131 -14.26 -6.18 -12.41
CA GLN A 131 -13.42 -7.38 -12.53
C GLN A 131 -12.91 -7.90 -11.17
N ILE A 132 -12.91 -7.04 -10.14
CA ILE A 132 -12.46 -7.34 -8.77
C ILE A 132 -13.58 -7.26 -7.73
N GLN A 133 -14.85 -7.24 -8.18
CA GLN A 133 -16.00 -7.03 -7.30
C GLN A 133 -16.07 -8.06 -6.16
N ALA A 134 -15.77 -9.33 -6.43
CA ALA A 134 -15.86 -10.39 -5.44
C ALA A 134 -14.85 -10.16 -4.29
N GLU A 135 -13.63 -9.77 -4.63
CA GLU A 135 -12.56 -9.42 -3.69
C GLU A 135 -12.95 -8.21 -2.84
N LEU A 136 -13.52 -7.17 -3.45
CA LEU A 136 -14.00 -5.99 -2.74
C LEU A 136 -15.14 -6.32 -1.77
N ILE A 137 -16.09 -7.16 -2.17
CA ILE A 137 -17.17 -7.61 -1.29
C ILE A 137 -16.61 -8.36 -0.09
N LYS A 138 -15.64 -9.26 -0.30
CA LYS A 138 -14.95 -9.97 0.79
C LYS A 138 -14.29 -8.98 1.75
N ILE A 139 -13.45 -8.07 1.25
CA ILE A 139 -12.74 -7.08 2.08
C ILE A 139 -13.72 -6.17 2.84
N SER A 140 -14.86 -5.80 2.25
CA SER A 140 -15.87 -4.97 2.91
C SER A 140 -16.46 -5.57 4.19
N GLN A 141 -16.36 -6.89 4.35
CA GLN A 141 -16.86 -7.64 5.50
C GLN A 141 -15.81 -7.79 6.61
N GLU A 142 -14.54 -7.46 6.35
CA GLU A 142 -13.44 -7.59 7.30
C GLU A 142 -13.33 -6.36 8.23
N LYS A 143 -12.33 -6.33 9.11
CA LYS A 143 -12.06 -5.17 10.00
C LYS A 143 -11.11 -4.14 9.38
N ALA A 144 -10.23 -4.56 8.47
CA ALA A 144 -9.22 -3.69 7.86
C ALA A 144 -9.54 -3.46 6.39
N ASN A 145 -9.28 -2.25 5.90
CA ASN A 145 -9.56 -1.81 4.53
C ASN A 145 -11.04 -1.94 4.07
N ASP A 146 -11.93 -2.32 4.98
CA ASP A 146 -13.35 -2.52 4.76
C ASP A 146 -14.05 -1.24 4.29
N LEU A 147 -13.73 -0.10 4.89
CA LEU A 147 -14.26 1.21 4.51
C LEU A 147 -13.76 1.63 3.13
N SER A 148 -12.51 1.32 2.78
CA SER A 148 -11.98 1.57 1.43
C SER A 148 -12.75 0.74 0.40
N ALA A 149 -12.98 -0.54 0.67
CA ALA A 149 -13.79 -1.40 -0.19
C ALA A 149 -15.25 -0.92 -0.31
N LEU A 150 -15.91 -0.59 0.81
CA LEU A 150 -17.28 -0.06 0.81
C LEU A 150 -17.40 1.25 0.03
N ARG A 151 -16.41 2.15 0.16
CA ARG A 151 -16.34 3.39 -0.62
C ARG A 151 -16.30 3.10 -2.12
N ILE A 152 -15.44 2.18 -2.55
CA ILE A 152 -15.35 1.79 -3.97
C ILE A 152 -16.66 1.15 -4.45
N LEU A 153 -17.21 0.19 -3.70
CA LEU A 153 -18.48 -0.47 -4.03
C LEU A 153 -19.64 0.54 -4.17
N LEU A 154 -19.68 1.57 -3.32
CA LEU A 154 -20.66 2.65 -3.42
C LEU A 154 -20.43 3.55 -4.64
N THR A 155 -19.20 4.04 -4.81
CA THR A 155 -18.83 4.99 -5.88
C THR A 155 -19.12 4.42 -7.26
N HIS A 156 -18.90 3.11 -7.45
CA HIS A 156 -19.16 2.42 -8.71
C HIS A 156 -20.57 1.82 -8.82
N ALA A 157 -21.48 2.19 -7.90
CA ALA A 157 -22.87 1.74 -7.87
C ALA A 157 -23.04 0.20 -7.84
N ILE A 158 -22.05 -0.50 -7.30
CA ILE A 158 -22.13 -1.95 -7.06
C ILE A 158 -23.02 -2.21 -5.84
N TYR A 159 -22.85 -1.40 -4.79
CA TYR A 159 -23.79 -1.34 -3.68
C TYR A 159 -24.65 -0.08 -3.76
N ALA A 160 -25.92 -0.25 -3.40
CA ALA A 160 -26.81 0.87 -3.17
C ALA A 160 -26.47 1.58 -1.84
N LYS A 161 -26.82 2.86 -1.76
CA LYS A 161 -26.47 3.72 -0.62
C LYS A 161 -27.05 3.21 0.70
N ASP A 162 -28.30 2.76 0.67
CA ASP A 162 -29.00 2.16 1.81
C ASP A 162 -28.27 0.92 2.34
N VAL A 163 -27.85 0.02 1.44
CA VAL A 163 -27.05 -1.18 1.79
C VAL A 163 -25.75 -0.78 2.50
N VAL A 164 -25.02 0.20 1.96
CA VAL A 164 -23.77 0.70 2.59
C VAL A 164 -24.06 1.34 3.94
N CYS A 165 -25.14 2.11 4.06
CA CYS A 165 -25.56 2.71 5.33
C CYS A 165 -25.89 1.65 6.39
N GLU A 166 -26.59 0.58 6.02
CA GLU A 166 -26.90 -0.55 6.91
C GLU A 166 -25.63 -1.25 7.40
N ILE A 167 -24.69 -1.53 6.49
CA ILE A 167 -23.40 -2.14 6.84
C ILE A 167 -22.61 -1.25 7.81
N ILE A 168 -22.51 0.05 7.51
CA ILE A 168 -21.82 1.01 8.38
C ILE A 168 -22.51 1.09 9.75
N GLN A 169 -23.84 1.09 9.80
CA GLN A 169 -24.57 1.14 11.05
C GLN A 169 -24.32 -0.13 11.89
N CYS A 170 -24.37 -1.30 11.28
CA CYS A 170 -24.04 -2.57 11.94
C CYS A 170 -22.63 -2.56 12.53
N LYS A 171 -21.62 -2.08 11.77
CA LYS A 171 -20.24 -1.93 12.26
C LYS A 171 -20.15 -0.96 13.46
N LYS A 172 -20.87 0.17 13.43
CA LYS A 172 -20.93 1.11 14.56
C LYS A 172 -21.54 0.47 15.81
N ASP A 173 -22.61 -0.30 15.64
CA ASP A 173 -23.30 -0.96 16.75
C ASP A 173 -22.41 -2.03 17.40
N VAL A 174 -21.65 -2.79 16.60
CA VAL A 174 -20.64 -3.74 17.09
C VAL A 174 -19.55 -3.03 17.91
N ILE A 175 -18.97 -1.94 17.39
CA ILE A 175 -17.94 -1.18 18.12
C ILE A 175 -18.52 -0.59 19.40
N ALA A 176 -19.75 -0.06 19.37
CA ALA A 176 -20.41 0.48 20.56
C ALA A 176 -20.63 -0.60 21.62
N PHE A 177 -20.94 -1.83 21.21
CA PHE A 177 -21.02 -2.98 22.09
C PHE A 177 -19.64 -3.35 22.68
N GLU A 178 -18.60 -3.49 21.86
CA GLU A 178 -17.22 -3.77 22.31
C GLU A 178 -16.72 -2.72 23.33
N LEU A 179 -16.99 -1.43 23.08
CA LEU A 179 -16.65 -0.34 24.00
C LEU A 179 -17.41 -0.43 25.34
N LYS A 180 -18.70 -0.79 25.28
CA LYS A 180 -19.51 -0.97 26.48
C LYS A 180 -19.00 -2.14 27.32
N GLU A 181 -18.63 -3.25 26.68
CA GLU A 181 -18.02 -4.39 27.38
C GLU A 181 -16.71 -3.98 28.05
N LEU A 182 -15.83 -3.27 27.34
CA LEU A 182 -14.57 -2.77 27.90
C LEU A 182 -14.81 -1.91 29.14
N HIS A 183 -15.71 -0.93 29.06
CA HIS A 183 -16.05 -0.06 30.20
C HIS A 183 -16.62 -0.84 31.39
N ASN A 184 -17.46 -1.84 31.15
CA ASN A 184 -18.01 -2.67 32.23
C ASN A 184 -16.92 -3.51 32.92
N THR A 185 -15.95 -4.03 32.15
CA THR A 185 -14.82 -4.80 32.69
C THR A 185 -13.75 -3.94 33.36
N HIS A 186 -13.63 -2.68 32.94
CA HIS A 186 -12.64 -1.72 33.40
C HIS A 186 -13.31 -0.37 33.70
N PRO A 187 -14.13 -0.27 34.77
CA PRO A 187 -14.87 0.96 35.09
C PRO A 187 -13.94 2.14 35.43
N GLU A 188 -12.68 1.87 35.75
CA GLU A 188 -11.62 2.87 35.90
C GLU A 188 -11.23 3.56 34.58
N ILE A 189 -11.54 2.96 33.43
CA ILE A 189 -11.31 3.51 32.10
C ILE A 189 -12.58 4.26 31.65
N ASP A 190 -12.56 5.58 31.77
CA ASP A 190 -13.58 6.46 31.20
C ASP A 190 -13.24 6.73 29.73
N CYS A 191 -13.80 5.92 28.83
CA CYS A 191 -13.60 6.07 27.38
C CYS A 191 -14.11 7.43 26.85
N GLU A 192 -15.13 8.00 27.47
CA GLU A 192 -15.71 9.29 27.04
C GLU A 192 -14.78 10.44 27.45
N ALA A 193 -14.21 10.38 28.67
CA ALA A 193 -13.18 11.31 29.11
C ALA A 193 -11.92 11.20 28.26
N LEU A 194 -11.44 9.99 27.94
CA LEU A 194 -10.28 9.77 27.06
C LEU A 194 -10.52 10.36 25.67
N LYS A 195 -11.70 10.15 25.08
CA LYS A 195 -12.06 10.71 23.78
C LYS A 195 -12.11 12.23 23.82
N LYS A 196 -12.65 12.81 24.90
CA LYS A 196 -12.70 14.25 25.11
C LYS A 196 -11.30 14.84 25.26
N GLU A 197 -10.45 14.25 26.11
CA GLU A 197 -9.05 14.67 26.27
C GLU A 197 -8.30 14.59 24.95
N PHE A 198 -8.43 13.49 24.22
CA PHE A 198 -7.79 13.32 22.91
C PHE A 198 -8.22 14.41 21.92
N ASN A 199 -9.52 14.66 21.78
CA ASN A 199 -10.04 15.72 20.91
C ASN A 199 -9.57 17.12 21.34
N GLU A 200 -9.55 17.39 22.66
CA GLU A 200 -9.06 18.66 23.18
C GLU A 200 -7.56 18.86 22.91
N ILE A 201 -6.74 17.80 23.05
CA ILE A 201 -5.30 17.83 22.78
C ILE A 201 -5.04 18.07 21.29
N ILE A 202 -5.74 17.36 20.39
CA ILE A 202 -5.59 17.55 18.94
C ILE A 202 -5.96 18.97 18.52
N ILE A 203 -7.08 19.49 19.02
CA ILE A 203 -7.58 20.81 18.62
C ILE A 203 -6.72 21.94 19.20
N LYS A 204 -6.23 21.80 20.44
CA LYS A 204 -5.53 22.88 21.13
C LYS A 204 -4.01 22.87 20.91
N GLN A 205 -3.39 21.72 20.61
CA GLN A 205 -1.93 21.60 20.62
C GLN A 205 -1.39 20.60 19.56
N PRO A 206 -1.28 21.00 18.28
CA PRO A 206 -0.79 20.13 17.20
C PRO A 206 0.62 19.57 17.44
N ASN A 207 1.49 20.34 18.10
CA ASN A 207 2.87 19.94 18.42
C ASN A 207 2.97 18.92 19.56
N LEU A 208 1.92 18.81 20.41
CA LEU A 208 1.92 17.83 21.49
C LEU A 208 1.69 16.41 20.98
N ILE A 209 1.04 16.23 19.83
CA ILE A 209 0.86 14.90 19.23
C ILE A 209 2.24 14.26 18.98
N LYS A 210 3.20 15.03 18.45
CA LYS A 210 4.56 14.56 18.17
C LYS A 210 5.30 14.18 19.47
N SER A 211 5.22 15.03 20.49
CA SER A 211 5.82 14.77 21.80
C SER A 211 5.14 13.59 22.52
N PHE A 212 3.83 13.45 22.42
CA PHE A 212 3.05 12.36 23.00
C PHE A 212 3.38 11.02 22.32
N LEU A 213 3.52 11.00 21.00
CA LEU A 213 3.98 9.83 20.23
C LEU A 213 5.42 9.44 20.62
N GLU A 214 6.30 10.41 20.84
CA GLU A 214 7.68 10.17 21.30
C GLU A 214 7.74 9.69 22.75
N HIS A 215 6.90 10.21 23.65
CA HIS A 215 6.84 9.80 25.06
C HIS A 215 6.14 8.46 25.27
N ASN A 216 5.18 8.11 24.42
CA ASN A 216 4.46 6.84 24.49
C ASN A 216 4.97 5.83 23.45
N LYS A 217 6.14 6.08 22.86
CA LYS A 217 6.70 5.29 21.77
C LYS A 217 6.78 3.81 22.12
N ASP A 218 7.12 3.46 23.37
CA ASP A 218 7.21 2.08 23.86
C ASP A 218 5.84 1.41 24.06
N ARG A 219 4.81 2.17 24.47
CA ARG A 219 3.41 1.68 24.56
C ARG A 219 2.80 1.50 23.18
N PHE A 220 3.07 2.42 22.26
CA PHE A 220 2.69 2.27 20.86
C PHE A 220 3.49 1.16 20.18
N LEU A 221 4.76 0.93 20.52
CA LEU A 221 5.55 -0.22 20.07
C LEU A 221 4.92 -1.57 20.49
N TYR A 222 4.18 -1.62 21.61
CA TYR A 222 3.45 -2.82 22.02
C TYR A 222 2.21 -3.08 21.15
N VAL A 223 1.47 -2.04 20.75
CA VAL A 223 0.32 -2.12 19.82
C VAL A 223 0.80 -2.33 18.37
N MET A 224 1.88 -1.66 17.97
CA MET A 224 2.53 -1.76 16.66
C MET A 224 3.29 -3.09 16.50
N ARG A 225 3.68 -3.79 17.58
CA ARG A 225 4.22 -5.16 17.50
C ARG A 225 3.24 -6.18 16.91
N TYR A 226 1.94 -5.84 16.89
CA TYR A 226 0.89 -6.62 16.23
C TYR A 226 0.46 -6.02 14.89
N LEU A 227 1.05 -4.89 14.45
CA LEU A 227 0.63 -4.14 13.26
C LEU A 227 1.77 -3.62 12.37
N THR A 228 3.04 -3.94 12.61
CA THR A 228 4.12 -3.72 11.62
C THR A 228 5.28 -4.73 11.78
N PRO A 229 5.95 -5.10 10.66
CA PRO A 229 6.93 -6.19 10.63
C PRO A 229 8.23 -5.82 11.33
N LYS A 230 8.94 -6.83 11.84
CA LYS A 230 10.29 -6.68 12.40
C LYS A 230 11.24 -6.09 11.34
N SER A 231 11.79 -4.91 11.60
CA SER A 231 12.93 -4.37 10.84
C SER A 231 14.19 -4.30 11.73
N ILE A 232 15.26 -4.95 11.25
CA ILE A 232 16.67 -4.61 11.50
C ILE A 232 17.13 -3.81 10.28
#